data_AF-A0A0G0GK53-F1
#
_entry.id   AF-A0A0G0GK53-F1
#
_cell.length_a   1.000
_cell.length_b   1.000
_cell.length_c   1.000
_cell.angle_alpha   90.00
_cell.angle_beta   90.00
_cell.angle_gamma   90.00
#
_symmetry.space_group_name_H-M   'P 1'
#
loop_
_entity.id
_entity.type
_entity.pdbx_description
1 polymer ?
#
loop_
_entity_poly.entity_id
_entity_poly.type
_entity_poly.pdbx_seq_one_letter_code
_entity_poly.pdbx_strand_id
1 'polypeptide(L)'
;MEATRFDEIEINQRKFKNTDYLVNDLAGFMAGKTGYSDLAGGNLAIVLDKGYGHPIIIVVLGSNFEGRFRDAKNLYEAVIARKIDL
;
A
#
# COMPACT_ATOMS: atom_id res chain seq x y z
N MET A 1 -13.96 -3.83 -0.42
CA MET A 1 -12.52 -3.54 -0.40
C MET A 1 -11.84 -3.71 -1.77
N GLU A 2 -12.52 -4.15 -2.85
CA GLU A 2 -11.87 -4.30 -4.16
C GLU A 2 -11.44 -2.99 -4.84
N ALA A 3 -12.18 -1.90 -4.63
CA ALA A 3 -11.90 -0.61 -5.26
C ALA A 3 -10.47 -0.09 -5.02
N THR A 4 -9.87 -0.41 -3.87
CA THR A 4 -8.51 0.05 -3.51
C THR A 4 -7.40 -0.79 -4.14
N ARG A 5 -7.74 -1.88 -4.82
CA ARG A 5 -6.79 -2.73 -5.56
C ARG A 5 -6.37 -2.11 -6.90
N PHE A 6 -7.19 -1.20 -7.40
CA PHE A 6 -6.96 -0.54 -8.68
C PHE A 6 -6.38 0.86 -8.47
N ASP A 7 -5.61 1.31 -9.45
CA ASP A 7 -5.05 2.65 -9.49
C ASP A 7 -6.10 3.71 -9.87
N GLU A 8 -7.05 3.33 -10.72
CA GLU A 8 -8.22 4.10 -11.09
C GLU A 8 -9.44 3.18 -11.23
N ILE A 9 -10.61 3.66 -10.80
CA ILE A 9 -11.90 3.05 -11.12
C ILE A 9 -12.81 4.08 -11.76
N GLU A 10 -13.63 3.66 -12.72
CA GLU A 10 -14.66 4.49 -13.32
C GLU A 10 -16.05 4.03 -12.89
N ILE A 11 -16.84 4.93 -12.31
CA ILE A 11 -18.21 4.67 -11.88
C ILE A 11 -19.10 5.80 -12.41
N ASN A 12 -20.14 5.46 -13.19
CA ASN A 12 -21.07 6.43 -13.76
C ASN A 12 -20.37 7.60 -14.49
N GLN A 13 -19.41 7.29 -15.37
CA GLN A 13 -18.59 8.27 -16.12
C GLN A 13 -17.71 9.17 -15.25
N ARG A 14 -17.51 8.85 -13.96
CA ARG A 14 -16.59 9.54 -13.06
C ARG A 14 -15.40 8.66 -12.73
N LYS A 15 -14.21 9.23 -12.86
CA LYS A 15 -12.95 8.57 -12.53
C LYS A 15 -12.57 8.87 -11.08
N PHE A 16 -12.20 7.82 -10.36
CA PHE A 16 -11.71 7.88 -8.98
C PHE A 16 -10.31 7.31 -8.97
N LYS A 17 -9.34 8.18 -8.72
CA LYS A 17 -7.93 7.79 -8.67
C LYS A 17 -7.53 7.41 -7.24
N ASN A 18 -6.84 6.29 -7.11
CA ASN A 18 -6.22 5.90 -5.87
C ASN A 18 -5.09 6.87 -5.52
N THR A 19 -5.07 7.31 -4.27
CA THR A 19 -4.00 8.19 -3.78
C THR A 19 -2.78 7.41 -3.31
N ASP A 20 -2.92 6.09 -3.16
CA ASP A 20 -1.80 5.19 -2.99
C ASP A 20 -1.22 4.80 -4.36
N TYR A 21 -0.11 5.44 -4.73
CA TYR A 21 0.56 5.14 -6.00
C TYR A 21 1.37 3.83 -5.96
N LEU A 22 1.57 3.22 -4.79
CA LEU A 22 2.26 1.93 -4.68
C LEU A 22 1.43 0.76 -5.20
N VAL A 23 0.14 0.96 -5.44
CA VAL A 23 -0.77 -0.04 -6.01
C VAL A 23 -0.25 -0.68 -7.30
N ASN A 24 0.50 0.07 -8.11
CA ASN A 24 1.09 -0.40 -9.37
C ASN A 24 2.54 -0.88 -9.23
N ASP A 25 3.18 -0.60 -8.10
CA ASP A 25 4.61 -0.87 -7.88
C ASP A 25 4.86 -2.16 -7.08
N LEU A 26 3.90 -2.58 -6.26
CA LEU A 26 4.07 -3.69 -5.32
C LEU A 26 3.39 -4.96 -5.83
N ALA A 27 4.18 -6.01 -6.06
CA ALA A 27 3.63 -7.30 -6.42
C ALA A 27 2.77 -7.88 -5.29
N GLY A 28 1.65 -8.50 -5.65
CA GLY A 28 0.72 -9.07 -4.67
C GLY A 28 -0.12 -8.05 -3.91
N PHE A 29 -0.14 -6.77 -4.32
CA PHE A 29 -0.98 -5.75 -3.70
C PHE A 29 -2.48 -6.12 -3.77
N MET A 30 -3.14 -6.06 -2.61
CA MET A 30 -4.55 -6.40 -2.47
C MET A 30 -5.40 -5.19 -2.12
N ALA A 31 -4.91 -4.33 -1.22
CA ALA A 31 -5.62 -3.14 -0.78
C ALA A 31 -4.66 -2.14 -0.13
N GLY A 32 -5.03 -0.86 -0.15
CA GLY A 32 -4.30 0.18 0.57
C GLY A 32 -5.17 1.37 0.92
N LYS A 33 -4.74 2.11 1.95
CA LYS A 33 -5.36 3.37 2.35
C LYS A 33 -4.33 4.34 2.88
N THR A 34 -4.33 5.53 2.30
CA THR A 34 -3.57 6.70 2.74
C THR A 34 -4.34 7.51 3.80
N GLY A 35 -3.60 8.20 4.66
CA GLY A 35 -4.12 9.22 5.57
C GLY A 35 -3.07 10.30 5.82
N TYR A 36 -3.51 11.56 5.96
CA TYR A 36 -2.63 12.65 6.33
C TYR A 36 -3.41 13.70 7.12
N SER A 37 -2.81 14.22 8.19
CA SER A 37 -3.22 15.46 8.85
C SER A 37 -2.02 16.10 9.53
N ASP A 38 -2.09 17.39 9.83
CA ASP A 38 -0.97 18.11 10.48
C ASP A 38 -0.63 17.52 11.86
N LEU A 39 -1.62 16.98 12.57
CA LEU A 39 -1.41 16.35 13.88
C LEU A 39 -0.90 14.90 13.80
N ALA A 40 -1.30 14.15 12.78
CA ALA A 40 -0.99 12.72 12.66
C ALA A 40 0.18 12.41 11.72
N GLY A 41 0.63 13.39 10.91
CA GLY A 41 1.58 13.15 9.83
C GLY A 41 1.01 12.27 8.72
N GLY A 42 1.90 11.69 7.92
CA GLY A 42 1.59 10.77 6.82
C GLY A 42 1.49 9.32 7.27
N ASN A 43 0.33 8.72 7.02
CA ASN A 43 -0.02 7.36 7.37
C ASN A 43 -0.37 6.54 6.13
N LEU A 44 0.03 5.28 6.11
CA LEU A 44 -0.28 4.35 5.03
C LEU A 44 -0.45 2.94 5.59
N ALA A 45 -1.55 2.29 5.27
CA ALA A 45 -1.76 0.87 5.50
C ALA A 45 -1.94 0.15 4.17
N ILE A 46 -1.19 -0.93 3.94
CA ILE A 46 -1.28 -1.76 2.73
C ILE A 46 -1.38 -3.24 3.11
N VAL A 47 -2.12 -3.99 2.29
CA VAL A 47 -2.30 -5.44 2.38
C VAL A 47 -1.75 -6.06 1.11
N LEU A 48 -0.91 -7.07 1.27
CA LEU A 48 -0.20 -7.76 0.22
C LEU A 48 -0.33 -9.28 0.42
N ASP A 49 -0.26 -10.05 -0.67
CA ASP A 49 -0.02 -11.50 -0.63
C ASP A 49 1.39 -11.78 -1.17
N LYS A 50 2.27 -12.34 -0.32
CA LYS A 50 3.65 -12.71 -0.73
C LYS A 50 3.67 -13.96 -1.63
N GLY A 51 2.52 -14.59 -1.86
CA GLY A 51 2.35 -15.84 -2.60
C GLY A 51 1.93 -16.97 -1.66
N TYR A 52 1.30 -18.00 -2.22
CA TYR A 52 0.82 -19.20 -1.49
C TYR A 52 -0.13 -18.90 -0.32
N GLY A 53 -0.87 -17.78 -0.37
CA GLY A 53 -1.81 -17.40 0.68
C GLY A 53 -1.10 -16.94 1.95
N HIS A 54 0.02 -16.22 1.80
CA HIS A 54 0.77 -15.62 2.90
C HIS A 54 0.50 -14.11 2.95
N PRO A 55 -0.61 -13.66 3.57
CA PRO A 55 -0.95 -12.24 3.64
C PRO A 55 0.00 -11.49 4.58
N ILE A 56 0.39 -10.29 4.17
CA ILE A 56 1.26 -9.37 4.89
C ILE A 56 0.58 -8.01 4.95
N ILE A 57 0.58 -7.42 6.14
CA ILE A 57 0.03 -6.07 6.36
C ILE A 57 1.17 -5.18 6.81
N ILE A 58 1.38 -4.07 6.09
CA ILE A 58 2.36 -3.05 6.43
C ILE A 58 1.61 -1.79 6.83
N VAL A 59 1.97 -1.23 7.99
CA VAL A 59 1.38 0.00 8.52
C VAL A 59 2.49 0.98 8.87
N VAL A 60 2.46 2.15 8.25
CA VAL A 60 3.33 3.30 8.53
C VAL A 60 2.48 4.39 9.17
N LEU A 61 2.94 4.93 10.30
CA LEU A 61 2.29 6.02 11.02
C LEU A 61 3.28 7.15 11.30
N GLY A 62 2.82 8.40 11.26
CA GLY A 62 3.61 9.55 11.69
C GLY A 62 4.80 9.90 10.79
N SER A 63 4.81 9.44 9.53
CA SER A 63 5.82 9.86 8.56
C SER A 63 5.51 11.27 8.03
N ASN A 64 6.25 11.74 7.03
CA ASN A 64 5.86 12.94 6.28
C ASN A 64 4.94 12.57 5.09
N PHE A 65 4.42 13.57 4.38
CA PHE A 65 3.46 13.37 3.30
C PHE A 65 3.99 12.36 2.25
N GLU A 66 5.19 12.55 1.70
CA GLU A 66 5.75 11.60 0.73
C GLU A 66 6.48 10.41 1.38
N GLY A 67 7.00 10.61 2.60
CA GLY A 67 7.81 9.65 3.34
C GLY A 67 7.09 8.32 3.55
N ARG A 68 5.78 8.37 3.85
CA ARG A 68 4.95 7.17 4.10
C ARG A 68 5.06 6.11 3.01
N PHE A 69 5.18 6.53 1.75
CA PHE A 69 5.27 5.62 0.60
C PHE A 69 6.65 4.98 0.50
N ARG A 70 7.69 5.78 0.70
CA ARG A 70 9.08 5.28 0.76
C ARG A 70 9.25 4.29 1.90
N ASP A 71 8.72 4.62 3.06
CA ASP A 71 8.81 3.77 4.26
C ASP A 71 8.07 2.44 4.02
N ALA A 72 6.86 2.49 3.46
CA ALA A 72 6.10 1.27 3.13
C ALA A 72 6.81 0.42 2.08
N LYS A 73 7.41 1.03 1.05
CA LYS A 73 8.19 0.33 0.03
C LYS A 73 9.44 -0.33 0.62
N ASN A 74 10.18 0.36 1.48
CA ASN A 74 11.34 -0.21 2.16
C ASN A 74 10.96 -1.41 3.04
N LEU A 75 9.84 -1.33 3.76
CA LEU A 75 9.33 -2.46 4.55
C LEU A 75 8.90 -3.63 3.67
N TYR A 76 8.22 -3.35 2.55
CA TYR A 76 7.87 -4.37 1.56
C TYR A 76 9.11 -5.08 1.05
N GLU A 77 10.12 -4.34 0.60
CA GLU A 77 11.38 -4.90 0.08
C GLU A 77 12.09 -5.74 1.14
N ALA A 78 12.16 -5.28 2.38
CA ALA A 78 12.76 -6.02 3.49
C ALA A 78 12.05 -7.36 3.77
N VAL A 79 10.73 -7.39 3.62
CA VAL A 79 9.91 -8.59 3.91
C VAL A 79 9.87 -9.54 2.71
N ILE A 80 9.87 -9.04 1.48
CA ILE A 80 9.91 -9.85 0.25
C ILE A 80 11.31 -10.43 -0.01
N ALA A 81 12.38 -9.66 0.20
CA ALA A 81 13.76 -10.11 -0.03
C ALA A 81 14.18 -11.25 0.90
N ARG A 82 13.52 -11.43 2.04
CA ARG A 82 13.67 -12.63 2.86
C ARG A 82 13.19 -13.84 2.07
N LYS A 83 14.13 -14.63 1.54
CA LYS A 83 13.87 -16.01 1.09
C LYS A 83 13.16 -16.72 2.24
N ILE A 84 12.07 -17.40 1.93
CA ILE A 84 11.52 -18.39 2.85
C ILE A 84 12.56 -19.50 2.85
N ASP A 85 13.22 -19.71 3.98
CA ASP A 85 14.02 -20.91 4.21
C ASP A 85 13.02 -22.08 4.24
N LEU A 86 12.88 -22.75 3.09
CA LEU A 86 12.20 -24.04 2.94
C LEU A 86 13.25 -25.14 2.86
#